data_AF-A0A960U4D1-F1
#
_entry.id   AF-A0A960U4D1-F1
#
_cell.length_a   1.000
_cell.length_b   1.000
_cell.length_c   1.000
_cell.angle_alpha   90.00
_cell.angle_beta   90.00
_cell.angle_gamma   90.00
#
_symmetry.space_group_name_H-M   'P 1'
#
loop_
_entity.id
_entity.type
_entity.pdbx_description
1 polymer ?
#
loop_
_entity_poly.entity_id
_entity_poly.type
_entity_poly.pdbx_seq_one_letter_code
_entity_poly.pdbx_strand_id
1 'polypeptide(L)' 'RIAYQPAAKLIETKSLKLFLQGYRDKKAFNEAIVDELADRLFAQAEPAWLTVEGFYNSRGGISVTCKAHRGASG' A
#
# COMPACT_ATOMS: atom_id res chain seq x y z
N ARG A 1 -2.48 -6.09 2.20
CA ARG A 1 -2.69 -5.72 3.64
C ARG A 1 -2.13 -4.32 3.86
N ILE A 2 -2.84 -3.47 4.61
CA ILE A 2 -2.35 -2.15 5.02
C ILE A 2 -2.39 -2.13 6.55
N ALA A 3 -1.24 -1.88 7.17
CA ALA A 3 -1.09 -1.73 8.61
C ALA A 3 -0.49 -0.36 8.90
N TYR A 4 -1.02 0.38 9.86
CA TYR A 4 -0.52 1.71 10.19
C TYR A 4 -0.84 2.08 11.64
N GLN A 5 -0.07 2.99 12.20
CA GLN A 5 -0.38 3.65 13.46
C GLN A 5 -0.95 5.05 13.18
N PRO A 6 -2.24 5.28 13.45
CA PRO A 6 -2.84 6.58 13.20
C PRO A 6 -2.20 7.70 14.01
N ALA A 7 -2.29 8.92 13.47
CA ALA A 7 -2.00 10.16 14.17
C ALA A 7 -3.30 10.99 14.28
N ALA A 8 -3.31 12.21 13.76
CA ALA A 8 -4.50 13.08 13.79
C ALA A 8 -5.58 12.68 12.77
N LYS A 9 -5.25 11.88 11.74
CA LYS A 9 -6.15 11.47 10.66
C LYS A 9 -6.30 9.95 10.62
N LEU A 10 -7.48 9.49 10.21
CA LEU A 10 -7.77 8.08 9.94
C LEU A 10 -7.96 7.87 8.43
N ILE A 11 -7.55 6.69 7.94
CA ILE A 11 -7.85 6.27 6.57
C ILE A 11 -9.29 5.76 6.53
N GLU A 12 -10.15 6.43 5.76
CA GLU A 12 -11.57 6.05 5.59
C GLU A 12 -11.70 4.90 4.57
N THR A 13 -12.45 3.85 4.94
CA THR A 13 -12.48 2.57 4.23
C THR A 13 -13.10 2.65 2.83
N LYS A 14 -14.16 3.44 2.62
CA LYS A 14 -14.79 3.60 1.30
C LYS A 14 -13.86 4.33 0.34
N SER A 15 -13.22 5.40 0.79
CA SER A 15 -12.25 6.19 0.02
C SER A 15 -11.02 5.34 -0.32
N LEU A 16 -10.53 4.54 0.62
CA LEU A 16 -9.45 3.58 0.38
C LEU A 16 -9.83 2.56 -0.70
N LYS A 17 -11.04 2.00 -0.66
CA LYS A 17 -11.52 1.09 -1.71
C LYS A 17 -11.53 1.76 -3.08
N LEU A 18 -12.09 2.96 -3.19
CA LEU A 18 -12.14 3.70 -4.46
C LEU A 18 -10.74 4.05 -4.97
N PHE A 19 -9.84 4.44 -4.08
CA PHE A 19 -8.44 4.69 -4.40
C PHE A 19 -7.74 3.44 -4.97
N LEU A 20 -7.87 2.29 -4.30
CA LEU A 20 -7.28 1.02 -4.77
C LEU A 20 -7.87 0.53 -6.09
N GLN A 21 -9.15 0.80 -6.36
CA GLN A 21 -9.78 0.46 -7.65
C GLN A 21 -9.11 1.16 -8.83
N GLY A 22 -8.53 2.35 -8.64
CA GLY A 22 -7.78 3.07 -9.67
C GLY A 22 -6.49 2.37 -10.13
N TYR A 23 -6.01 1.36 -9.39
CA TYR A 23 -4.80 0.60 -9.72
C TYR A 23 -5.09 -0.69 -10.51
N ARG A 24 -6.37 -1.04 -10.73
CA ARG A 24 -6.75 -2.31 -11.37
C ARG A 24 -6.17 -2.47 -12.77
N ASP A 25 -6.21 -1.41 -13.57
CA ASP A 25 -5.77 -1.43 -14.97
C ASP A 25 -4.38 -0.83 -15.17
N LYS A 26 -3.67 -0.54 -14.06
CA LYS A 26 -2.34 0.04 -14.10
C LYS A 26 -1.30 -1.01 -14.50
N LYS A 27 -0.64 -0.80 -15.64
CA LYS A 27 0.48 -1.63 -16.08
C LYS A 27 1.77 -1.15 -15.41
N ALA A 28 2.12 -1.76 -14.29
CA ALA A 28 3.37 -1.54 -13.57
C ALA A 28 3.83 -2.85 -12.90
N PHE A 29 5.09 -2.89 -12.47
CA PHE A 29 5.59 -3.97 -11.62
C PHE A 29 4.84 -3.99 -10.28
N ASN A 30 4.69 -5.19 -9.71
CA ASN A 30 3.98 -5.39 -8.44
C ASN A 30 4.65 -4.58 -7.31
N GLU A 31 5.97 -4.56 -7.30
CA GLU A 31 6.82 -3.82 -6.38
C GLU A 31 6.54 -2.32 -6.46
N ALA A 32 6.48 -1.77 -7.68
CA ALA A 32 6.23 -0.36 -7.92
C ALA A 32 4.82 0.07 -7.48
N ILE A 33 3.81 -0.80 -7.67
CA ILE A 33 2.45 -0.54 -7.18
C ILE A 33 2.44 -0.45 -5.65
N VAL A 34 3.08 -1.40 -4.95
CA VAL A 34 3.11 -1.41 -3.49
C VAL A 34 3.86 -0.21 -2.93
N ASP A 35 4.97 0.17 -3.55
CA ASP A 35 5.78 1.32 -3.14
C ASP A 35 5.01 2.65 -3.29
N GLU A 36 4.38 2.87 -4.45
CA GLU A 36 3.55 4.06 -4.69
C GLU A 36 2.33 4.11 -3.76
N LEU A 37 1.67 2.97 -3.51
CA LEU A 37 0.56 2.93 -2.56
C LEU A 37 1.01 3.36 -1.16
N ALA A 38 2.19 2.93 -0.72
CA ALA A 38 2.74 3.34 0.57
C ALA A 38 2.99 4.84 0.62
N ASP A 39 3.62 5.42 -0.41
CA ASP A 39 3.84 6.88 -0.49
C ASP A 39 2.55 7.67 -0.44
N ARG A 40 1.57 7.31 -1.28
CA ARG A 40 0.33 8.07 -1.39
C ARG A 40 -0.53 7.98 -0.15
N LEU A 41 -0.54 6.84 0.53
CA LEU A 41 -1.29 6.69 1.78
C LEU A 41 -0.58 7.40 2.94
N PHE A 42 0.74 7.30 3.02
CA PHE A 42 1.53 7.98 4.06
C PHE A 42 1.39 9.51 3.95
N ALA A 43 1.50 10.06 2.74
CA ALA A 43 1.35 11.49 2.50
C ALA A 43 -0.05 12.04 2.82
N GLN A 44 -1.11 11.24 2.64
CA GLN A 44 -2.49 11.70 2.89
C GLN A 44 -2.92 11.55 4.35
N ALA A 45 -2.55 10.43 4.98
CA ALA A 45 -2.98 10.13 6.35
C ALA A 45 -2.00 10.63 7.41
N GLU A 46 -0.76 10.97 7.03
CA GLU A 46 0.32 11.41 7.93
C GLU A 46 0.42 10.53 9.21
N PRO A 47 0.44 9.20 9.09
CA PRO A 47 0.50 8.33 10.25
C PRO A 47 1.92 8.32 10.85
N ALA A 48 2.07 7.84 12.08
CA ALA A 48 3.40 7.68 12.69
C ALA A 48 4.25 6.68 11.89
N TRP A 49 3.64 5.60 11.42
CA TRP A 49 4.21 4.64 10.47
C TRP A 49 3.10 3.97 9.67
N LEU A 50 3.47 3.44 8.49
CA LEU A 50 2.58 2.68 7.61
C LEU A 50 3.35 1.59 6.86
N THR A 51 2.71 0.43 6.71
CA THR A 51 3.22 -0.71 5.95
C THR A 51 2.16 -1.18 4.96
N VAL A 52 2.54 -1.30 3.69
CA VAL A 52 1.71 -1.89 2.63
C VAL A 52 2.35 -3.20 2.19
N GLU A 53 1.55 -4.26 2.17
CA GLU A 53 1.95 -5.58 1.67
C GLU A 53 1.01 -6.01 0.55
N GLY A 54 1.56 -6.28 -0.63
CA GLY A 54 0.84 -6.80 -1.79
C GLY A 54 1.11 -8.29 -1.97
N PHE A 55 0.04 -9.09 -1.97
CA PHE A 55 0.09 -10.53 -2.22
C PHE A 55 -0.39 -10.78 -3.64
N TYR A 56 0.50 -11.26 -4.50
CA TYR A 56 0.21 -11.43 -5.91
C TYR A 56 0.14 -12.91 -6.29
N ASN A 57 -0.81 -13.24 -7.16
CA ASN A 57 -0.95 -14.59 -7.70
C ASN A 57 0.29 -15.00 -8.49
N SER A 58 0.60 -16.29 -8.48
CA SER A 58 1.75 -16.82 -9.17
C SER A 58 1.69 -16.56 -10.67
N ARG A 59 2.84 -16.21 -11.27
CA ARG A 59 3.02 -16.14 -12.73
C ARG A 59 4.17 -17.06 -13.09
N GLY A 60 3.91 -18.05 -13.96
CA GLY A 60 4.92 -19.06 -14.34
C GLY A 60 5.43 -19.89 -13.15
N GLY A 61 4.59 -20.15 -12.14
CA GLY A 61 4.98 -20.90 -10.94
C GLY A 61 5.69 -20.08 -9.86
N ILE A 62 5.93 -18.78 -10.08
CA ILE A 62 6.60 -17.90 -9.11
C ILE A 62 5.59 -16.93 -8.50
N SER A 63 5.49 -16.92 -7.17
CA SER A 63 4.70 -15.97 -6.40
C SER A 63 5.59 -14.87 -5.83
N VAL A 64 5.08 -13.65 -5.77
CA VAL A 64 5.80 -12.51 -5.18
C VAL A 64 4.94 -11.85 -4.13
N THR A 65 5.53 -11.61 -2.96
CA THR A 65 4.98 -10.72 -1.93
C THR A 65 5.84 -9.48 -1.87
N CYS A 66 5.24 -8.32 -2.12
CA CYS A 66 5.93 -7.03 -2.07
C CYS A 66 5.58 -6.33 -0.76
N LYS A 67 6.56 -5.68 -0.12
CA LYS A 67 6.35 -4.94 1.13
C LYS A 67 7.06 -3.59 1.07
N ALA A 68 6.33 -2.53 1.38
CA ALA A 68 6.85 -1.18 1.53
C ALA A 68 6.51 -0.63 2.91
N HIS A 69 7.48 0.05 3.55
CA HIS A 69 7.33 0.68 4.85
C HIS A 69 7.63 2.18 4.76
N ARG A 70 6.92 2.98 5.55
CA ARG A 70 7.13 4.42 5.72
C ARG A 70 7.01 4.79 7.20
N GLY A 71 7.82 5.75 7.63
CA GLY A 71 7.96 6.14 9.04
C GLY A 71 9.26 5.60 9.64
N ALA A 72 9.52 5.95 10.90
CA ALA A 72 10.70 5.45 11.60
C ALA A 72 10.57 3.93 11.80
N SER A 73 11.57 3.19 11.33
CA SER A 73 11.78 1.80 11.74
C SER A 73 12.15 1.82 13.23
N GLY A 74 11.19 1.50 14.09
CA GLY A 74 11.47 1.25 15.51
C GLY A 74 12.30 -0.01 15.68
#